data_AF-A0A643BT77-F1
#
_entry.id   AF-A0A643BT77-F1
#
_cell.length_a   1.000
_cell.length_b   1.000
_cell.length_c   1.000
_cell.angle_alpha   90.00
_cell.angle_beta   90.00
_cell.angle_gamma   90.00
#
_symmetry.space_group_name_H-M   'P 1'
#
loop_
_entity.id
_entity.type
_entity.pdbx_description
1 polymer ?
#
loop_
_entity_poly.entity_id
_entity_poly.type
_entity_poly.pdbx_seq_one_letter_code
_entity_poly.pdbx_strand_id
1 'polypeptide(L)'
;IANEVIGEMNLKPEEVFLAQGTLRPDLIESASLVASGKAELIKTHHNDTELIRKLREEGKVIEPLKDFHKDEVRILGRELGLPEELVSRHPFPGPGLAIRVICAEEPYICKDFPETNNILKIVADFSASVKKGDCRSYSYVCGISSKDEPDWESLIFLARLIPRMCHNINRVVYIFGPPVKEPPTDVTPTFLTTGVLSTLRQADFEAHNILRESGYAGKISQMPVILTPLHFDRDPLQKQPSCQRSVVIRTFITSDFMTGIPATPGNEIPVEVVLKMVTEIKKIPGISRIMYDLTSKPPGTTEWE
;
A
#
# COMPACT_ATOMS: atom_id res chain seq x y z
N ILE A 1 23.16 -5.54 -11.43
CA ILE A 1 22.07 -6.26 -12.14
C ILE A 1 21.89 -5.82 -13.58
N ALA A 2 21.07 -4.80 -13.96
CA ALA A 2 20.78 -4.55 -15.39
C ALA A 2 22.04 -4.29 -16.26
N ASN A 3 22.91 -3.37 -15.86
CA ASN A 3 24.17 -3.10 -16.57
C ASN A 3 25.14 -4.29 -16.56
N GLU A 4 25.12 -5.06 -15.46
CA GLU A 4 25.97 -6.22 -15.26
C GLU A 4 25.58 -7.36 -16.21
N VAL A 5 24.28 -7.66 -16.33
CA VAL A 5 23.74 -8.64 -17.28
C VAL A 5 24.04 -8.25 -18.72
N ILE A 6 23.88 -6.97 -19.09
CA ILE A 6 24.21 -6.49 -20.44
C ILE A 6 25.72 -6.68 -20.72
N GLY A 7 26.56 -6.39 -19.73
CA GLY A 7 28.00 -6.65 -19.79
C GLY A 7 28.34 -8.13 -19.95
N GLU A 8 27.74 -9.01 -19.13
CA GLU A 8 27.91 -10.47 -19.19
C GLU A 8 27.48 -11.06 -20.53
N MET A 9 26.40 -10.53 -21.11
CA MET A 9 25.90 -10.93 -22.42
C MET A 9 26.73 -10.37 -23.59
N ASN A 10 27.75 -9.55 -23.31
CA ASN A 10 28.60 -8.88 -24.31
C ASN A 10 27.79 -8.10 -25.36
N LEU A 11 26.68 -7.50 -24.94
CA LEU A 11 25.81 -6.73 -25.82
C LEU A 11 26.39 -5.32 -26.01
N LYS A 12 26.78 -5.01 -27.23
CA LYS A 12 27.32 -3.71 -27.60
C LYS A 12 26.18 -2.68 -27.71
N PRO A 13 26.23 -1.55 -26.97
CA PRO A 13 25.20 -0.50 -27.04
C PRO A 13 24.92 -0.03 -28.47
N GLU A 14 25.95 0.05 -29.31
CA GLU A 14 25.88 0.45 -30.72
C GLU A 14 25.15 -0.55 -31.64
N GLU A 15 24.87 -1.78 -31.20
CA GLU A 15 24.19 -2.82 -31.98
C GLU A 15 22.83 -3.23 -31.38
N VAL A 16 22.45 -2.68 -30.22
CA VAL A 16 21.21 -3.06 -29.51
C VAL A 16 20.26 -1.89 -29.29
N PHE A 17 19.00 -2.20 -29.00
CA PHE A 17 17.97 -1.25 -28.56
C PHE A 17 17.42 -1.67 -27.21
N LEU A 18 16.96 -0.70 -26.42
CA LEU A 18 16.22 -0.92 -25.19
C LEU A 18 14.75 -0.56 -25.39
N ALA A 19 13.86 -1.55 -25.31
CA ALA A 19 12.42 -1.32 -25.36
C ALA A 19 11.83 -1.21 -23.94
N GLN A 20 11.07 -0.15 -23.67
CA GLN A 20 10.36 0.05 -22.40
C GLN A 20 8.86 0.12 -22.62
N GLY A 21 8.08 -0.47 -21.70
CA GLY A 21 6.61 -0.44 -21.72
C GLY A 21 6.01 0.84 -21.12
N THR A 22 6.76 1.94 -21.07
CA THR A 22 6.31 3.23 -20.50
C THR A 22 5.06 3.73 -21.21
N LEU A 23 4.07 4.21 -20.45
CA LEU A 23 2.83 4.77 -21.00
C LEU A 23 2.87 6.29 -21.07
N ARG A 24 1.96 6.87 -21.87
CA ARG A 24 1.79 8.32 -22.00
C ARG A 24 1.63 9.07 -20.66
N PRO A 25 0.80 8.59 -19.71
CA PRO A 25 0.61 9.29 -18.44
C PRO A 25 1.89 9.38 -17.60
N ASP A 26 2.75 8.35 -17.67
CA ASP A 26 4.01 8.30 -16.91
C ASP A 26 5.01 9.36 -17.41
N LEU A 27 5.01 9.64 -18.72
CA LEU A 27 5.83 10.69 -19.33
C LEU A 27 5.35 12.09 -18.92
N ILE A 28 4.04 12.30 -18.85
CA ILE A 28 3.44 13.59 -18.43
C ILE A 28 3.67 13.84 -16.93
N GLU A 29 3.49 12.82 -16.08
CA GLU A 29 3.79 12.92 -14.64
C GLU A 29 5.28 13.22 -14.41
N SER A 30 6.17 12.57 -15.16
CA SER A 30 7.61 12.82 -15.11
C SER A 30 7.95 14.25 -15.55
N ALA A 31 7.35 14.76 -16.63
CA ALA A 31 7.58 16.13 -17.10
C ALA A 31 7.06 17.20 -16.12
N SER A 32 5.94 16.95 -15.45
CA SER A 32 5.38 17.85 -14.44
C SER A 32 6.13 17.81 -13.10
N LEU A 33 6.71 16.65 -12.73
CA LEU A 33 7.64 16.52 -11.61
C LEU A 33 8.98 17.21 -11.89
N VAL A 34 9.49 17.16 -13.13
CA VAL A 34 10.69 17.93 -13.58
C VAL A 34 10.45 19.44 -13.49
N ALA A 35 9.24 19.91 -13.76
CA ALA A 35 8.87 21.32 -13.59
C ALA A 35 8.78 21.75 -12.10
N SER A 36 8.54 20.81 -11.18
CA SER A 36 8.55 21.06 -9.73
C SER A 36 9.91 20.70 -9.14
N GLY A 37 10.83 21.67 -9.04
CA GLY A 37 12.25 21.48 -8.66
C GLY A 37 12.58 20.80 -7.32
N LYS A 38 11.60 20.24 -6.59
CA LYS A 38 11.78 19.44 -5.38
C LYS A 38 11.74 17.93 -5.64
N ALA A 39 11.29 17.50 -6.82
CA ALA A 39 11.10 16.08 -7.16
C ALA A 39 12.21 15.47 -8.04
N GLU A 40 13.15 16.27 -8.55
CA GLU A 40 14.29 15.83 -9.36
C GLU A 40 15.12 14.73 -8.71
N LEU A 41 15.13 14.61 -7.38
CA LEU A 41 15.99 13.68 -6.65
C LEU A 41 15.39 12.28 -6.41
N ILE A 42 14.09 12.06 -6.61
CA ILE A 42 13.43 10.83 -6.11
C ILE A 42 13.00 9.85 -7.22
N LYS A 43 12.61 10.32 -8.42
CA LYS A 43 12.23 9.41 -9.54
C LYS A 43 13.29 9.25 -10.64
N THR A 44 14.28 10.13 -10.72
CA THR A 44 15.41 10.01 -11.68
C THR A 44 16.28 8.78 -11.41
N HIS A 45 16.31 8.25 -10.18
CA HIS A 45 17.19 7.14 -9.82
C HIS A 45 16.66 5.72 -10.05
N HIS A 46 15.37 5.53 -10.39
CA HIS A 46 14.81 4.17 -10.44
C HIS A 46 14.91 3.46 -11.80
N ASN A 47 15.09 4.19 -12.91
CA ASN A 47 15.23 3.62 -14.26
C ASN A 47 16.36 4.26 -15.09
N ASP A 48 17.13 5.20 -14.54
CA ASP A 48 18.16 5.94 -15.28
C ASP A 48 19.56 5.46 -14.82
N THR A 49 20.00 4.33 -15.37
CA THR A 49 21.41 3.91 -15.21
C THR A 49 22.28 4.64 -16.23
N GLU A 50 23.58 4.76 -15.99
CA GLU A 50 24.51 5.41 -16.94
C GLU A 50 24.41 4.83 -18.37
N LEU A 51 24.16 3.52 -18.46
CA LEU A 51 23.95 2.84 -19.73
C LEU A 51 22.60 3.18 -20.37
N ILE A 52 21.52 3.26 -19.60
CA ILE A 52 20.20 3.69 -20.09
C ILE A 52 20.28 5.14 -20.55
N ARG A 53 21.04 6.00 -19.84
CA ARG A 53 21.27 7.39 -20.24
C ARG A 53 22.05 7.48 -21.55
N LYS A 54 23.10 6.68 -21.73
CA LYS A 54 23.84 6.57 -23.01
C LYS A 54 22.95 6.07 -24.14
N LEU A 55 22.19 4.98 -23.93
CA LEU A 55 21.22 4.48 -24.91
C LEU A 55 20.15 5.53 -25.23
N ARG A 56 19.72 6.33 -24.25
CA ARG A 56 18.75 7.42 -24.46
C ARG A 56 19.36 8.58 -25.25
N GLU A 57 20.57 9.00 -24.92
CA GLU A 57 21.35 10.03 -25.63
C GLU A 57 21.62 9.61 -27.10
N GLU A 58 21.86 8.33 -27.33
CA GLU A 58 22.07 7.74 -28.67
C GLU A 58 20.76 7.44 -29.43
N GLY A 59 19.59 7.76 -28.87
CA GLY A 59 18.29 7.55 -29.52
C GLY A 59 17.86 6.08 -29.62
N LYS A 60 18.40 5.22 -28.75
CA LYS A 60 18.23 3.76 -28.74
C LYS A 60 17.22 3.23 -27.72
N VAL A 61 16.57 4.11 -26.99
CA VAL A 61 15.43 3.76 -26.14
C VAL A 61 14.16 3.91 -26.95
N ILE A 62 13.40 2.83 -27.11
CA ILE A 62 12.10 2.83 -27.78
C ILE A 62 10.99 2.55 -26.77
N GLU A 63 9.88 3.28 -26.88
CA GLU A 63 8.72 3.17 -25.98
C GLU A 63 7.47 2.88 -26.82
N PRO A 64 7.21 1.61 -27.19
CA PRO A 64 6.15 1.26 -28.14
C PRO A 64 4.75 1.61 -27.64
N LEU A 65 4.56 1.67 -26.32
CA LEU A 65 3.27 1.90 -25.68
C LEU A 65 3.02 3.38 -25.32
N LYS A 66 3.92 4.29 -25.69
CA LYS A 66 3.86 5.71 -25.28
C LYS A 66 2.61 6.46 -25.78
N ASP A 67 1.96 5.95 -26.83
CA ASP A 67 0.78 6.55 -27.44
C ASP A 67 -0.54 5.88 -26.99
N PHE A 68 -0.45 4.87 -26.12
CA PHE A 68 -1.61 4.13 -25.61
C PHE A 68 -1.99 4.54 -24.18
N HIS A 69 -3.28 4.48 -23.89
CA HIS A 69 -3.87 4.52 -22.56
C HIS A 69 -3.91 3.12 -21.92
N LYS A 70 -4.11 3.06 -20.60
CA LYS A 70 -3.97 1.81 -19.82
C LYS A 70 -5.03 0.75 -20.16
N ASP A 71 -6.23 1.19 -20.50
CA ASP A 71 -7.30 0.35 -21.02
C ASP A 71 -6.99 -0.20 -22.42
N GLU A 72 -6.44 0.63 -23.30
CA GLU A 72 -6.00 0.22 -24.65
C GLU A 72 -4.88 -0.81 -24.60
N VAL A 73 -3.92 -0.67 -23.68
CA VAL A 73 -2.84 -1.67 -23.48
C VAL A 73 -3.40 -3.04 -23.11
N ARG A 74 -4.50 -3.10 -22.35
CA ARG A 74 -5.16 -4.38 -22.03
C ARG A 74 -5.82 -5.00 -23.26
N ILE A 75 -6.47 -4.18 -24.09
CA ILE A 75 -7.06 -4.63 -25.36
C ILE A 75 -5.96 -5.17 -26.28
N LEU A 76 -4.89 -4.41 -26.46
CA LEU A 76 -3.73 -4.81 -27.26
C LEU A 76 -3.13 -6.13 -26.76
N GLY A 77 -3.00 -6.31 -25.44
CA GLY A 77 -2.54 -7.57 -24.87
C GLY A 77 -3.40 -8.78 -25.24
N ARG A 78 -4.73 -8.61 -25.28
CA ARG A 78 -5.66 -9.68 -25.72
C ARG A 78 -5.51 -9.98 -27.20
N GLU A 79 -5.37 -8.96 -28.04
CA GLU A 79 -5.15 -9.12 -29.48
C GLU A 79 -3.82 -9.84 -29.77
N LEU A 80 -2.81 -9.65 -28.93
CA LEU A 80 -1.54 -10.38 -28.96
C LEU A 80 -1.62 -11.81 -28.40
N GLY A 81 -2.79 -12.26 -27.93
CA GLY A 81 -3.01 -13.59 -27.39
C GLY A 81 -2.54 -13.79 -25.95
N LEU A 82 -2.30 -12.71 -25.18
CA LEU A 82 -1.96 -12.83 -23.77
C LEU A 82 -3.17 -13.28 -22.94
N PRO A 83 -2.97 -14.11 -21.89
CA PRO A 83 -4.06 -14.54 -21.02
C PRO A 83 -4.76 -13.37 -20.33
N GLU A 84 -6.09 -13.45 -20.18
CA GLU A 84 -6.90 -12.41 -19.52
C GLU A 84 -6.41 -12.13 -18.08
N GLU A 85 -6.06 -13.19 -17.35
CA GLU A 85 -5.54 -13.10 -15.99
C GLU A 85 -4.17 -12.42 -15.86
N LEU A 86 -3.45 -12.23 -16.97
CA LEU A 86 -2.17 -11.52 -17.03
C LEU A 86 -2.39 -10.05 -17.33
N VAL A 87 -3.19 -9.74 -18.36
CA VAL A 87 -3.45 -8.35 -18.78
C VAL A 87 -4.33 -7.59 -17.79
N SER A 88 -5.16 -8.30 -17.01
CA SER A 88 -6.06 -7.71 -16.01
C SER A 88 -5.49 -7.67 -14.59
N ARG A 89 -4.18 -7.93 -14.40
CA ARG A 89 -3.53 -7.81 -13.08
C ARG A 89 -3.55 -6.36 -12.57
N HIS A 90 -3.65 -6.22 -11.25
CA HIS A 90 -3.44 -4.95 -10.57
C HIS A 90 -2.00 -4.47 -10.78
N PRO A 91 -1.77 -3.14 -10.79
CA PRO A 91 -0.42 -2.62 -10.78
C PRO A 91 0.33 -3.09 -9.52
N PHE A 92 1.62 -3.37 -9.69
CA PHE A 92 2.52 -3.76 -8.61
C PHE A 92 3.74 -2.82 -8.64
N PRO A 93 4.11 -2.20 -7.51
CA PRO A 93 5.16 -1.17 -7.49
C PRO A 93 6.53 -1.78 -7.80
N GLY A 94 7.43 -0.99 -8.39
CA GLY A 94 8.80 -1.42 -8.71
C GLY A 94 9.59 -1.98 -7.51
N PRO A 95 9.60 -1.29 -6.35
CA PRO A 95 10.18 -1.81 -5.10
C PRO A 95 9.44 -3.02 -4.51
N GLY A 96 8.26 -3.36 -5.04
CA GLY A 96 7.45 -4.51 -4.66
C GLY A 96 7.09 -4.54 -3.18
N LEU A 97 7.35 -5.67 -2.52
CA LEU A 97 7.03 -5.86 -1.11
C LEU A 97 7.91 -5.06 -0.14
N ALA A 98 9.00 -4.46 -0.61
CA ALA A 98 9.90 -3.69 0.24
C ALA A 98 9.18 -2.50 0.90
N ILE A 99 8.28 -1.83 0.18
CA ILE A 99 7.45 -0.72 0.66
C ILE A 99 6.13 -1.18 1.30
N ARG A 100 5.97 -2.49 1.49
CA ARG A 100 4.80 -3.11 2.11
C ARG A 100 5.15 -3.80 3.43
N VAL A 101 6.38 -3.64 3.90
CA VAL A 101 6.81 -4.05 5.25
C VAL A 101 7.20 -2.79 6.00
N ILE A 102 6.41 -2.42 7.01
CA ILE A 102 6.81 -1.33 7.89
C ILE A 102 7.96 -1.82 8.76
N CYS A 103 9.16 -1.32 8.44
CA CYS A 103 10.38 -1.66 9.16
C CYS A 103 10.54 -0.75 10.38
N ALA A 104 10.86 -1.33 11.53
CA ALA A 104 11.06 -0.59 12.78
C ALA A 104 11.97 -1.38 13.71
N GLU A 105 12.87 -0.68 14.40
CA GLU A 105 13.61 -1.18 15.56
C GLU A 105 12.98 -0.67 16.86
N GLU A 106 12.62 0.63 16.87
CA GLU A 106 12.07 1.34 18.03
C GLU A 106 10.64 1.83 17.75
N PRO A 107 9.79 1.97 18.78
CA PRO A 107 8.45 2.51 18.61
C PRO A 107 8.50 4.00 18.20
N TYR A 108 7.68 4.39 17.24
CA TYR A 108 7.54 5.79 16.84
C TYR A 108 6.60 6.52 17.80
N ILE A 109 7.18 7.25 18.75
CA ILE A 109 6.44 8.03 19.75
C ILE A 109 7.04 9.44 19.82
N CYS A 110 6.26 10.45 19.43
CA CYS A 110 6.62 11.86 19.59
C CYS A 110 5.90 12.48 20.82
N LYS A 111 6.25 13.73 21.14
CA LYS A 111 5.73 14.45 22.32
C LYS A 111 4.21 14.63 22.32
N ASP A 112 3.60 14.63 21.15
CA ASP A 112 2.16 14.81 20.91
C ASP A 112 1.35 13.51 21.10
N PHE A 113 2.01 12.37 21.34
CA PHE A 113 1.36 11.07 21.45
C PHE A 113 0.30 10.99 22.57
N PRO A 114 0.54 11.48 23.81
CA PRO A 114 -0.49 11.42 24.87
C PRO A 114 -1.69 12.33 24.58
N GLU A 115 -1.44 13.52 24.04
CA GLU A 115 -2.50 14.49 23.69
C GLU A 115 -3.40 13.93 22.58
N THR A 116 -2.79 13.37 21.54
CA THR A 116 -3.50 12.76 20.41
C THR A 116 -4.38 11.60 20.87
N ASN A 117 -3.88 10.73 21.75
CA ASN A 117 -4.67 9.62 22.29
C ASN A 117 -5.87 10.09 23.12
N ASN A 118 -5.73 11.19 23.87
CA ASN A 118 -6.85 11.76 24.62
C ASN A 118 -7.93 12.33 23.68
N ILE A 119 -7.53 13.02 22.61
CA ILE A 119 -8.47 13.50 21.59
C ILE A 119 -9.20 12.32 20.95
N LEU A 120 -8.50 11.26 20.57
CA LEU A 120 -9.10 10.08 19.94
C LEU A 120 -10.13 9.38 20.85
N LYS A 121 -9.86 9.30 22.15
CA LYS A 121 -10.84 8.77 23.13
C LYS A 121 -12.13 9.60 23.14
N ILE A 122 -12.01 10.93 23.08
CA ILE A 122 -13.17 11.84 23.04
C ILE A 122 -13.90 11.74 21.69
N VAL A 123 -13.18 11.62 20.58
CA VAL A 123 -13.77 11.52 19.23
C VAL A 123 -14.52 10.20 19.04
N ALA A 124 -14.03 9.11 19.64
CA ALA A 124 -14.80 7.87 19.72
C ALA A 124 -16.16 8.07 20.41
N ASP A 125 -16.27 9.05 21.31
CA ASP A 125 -17.49 9.39 22.04
C ASP A 125 -18.33 10.51 21.39
N PHE A 126 -17.77 11.30 20.45
CA PHE A 126 -18.42 12.50 19.90
C PHE A 126 -17.93 12.82 18.47
N SER A 127 -18.82 12.91 17.48
CA SER A 127 -18.38 13.11 16.09
C SER A 127 -19.11 14.23 15.33
N ALA A 128 -18.34 15.24 14.86
CA ALA A 128 -18.67 16.27 13.86
C ALA A 128 -17.41 17.12 13.54
N SER A 129 -17.39 18.04 12.57
CA SER A 129 -16.85 17.93 11.19
C SER A 129 -15.95 19.15 10.86
N VAL A 130 -14.88 19.09 10.01
CA VAL A 130 -14.25 20.19 9.17
C VAL A 130 -13.20 19.60 8.19
N LYS A 131 -12.81 20.19 7.03
CA LYS A 131 -11.96 19.69 5.89
C LYS A 131 -10.45 20.11 5.89
N LYS A 132 -9.56 19.40 5.15
CA LYS A 132 -8.15 19.79 4.82
C LYS A 132 -7.65 19.30 3.43
N GLY A 133 -6.59 19.94 2.90
CA GLY A 133 -5.81 19.60 1.68
C GLY A 133 -4.37 19.06 1.91
N ASP A 134 -3.69 18.75 0.79
CA ASP A 134 -2.61 17.77 0.61
C ASP A 134 -1.16 18.24 0.85
N CYS A 135 -0.39 17.47 1.64
CA CYS A 135 1.09 17.46 1.71
C CYS A 135 1.56 16.04 2.10
N ARG A 136 2.58 15.47 1.43
CA ARG A 136 3.18 14.18 1.84
C ARG A 136 3.88 14.32 3.19
N SER A 137 3.45 13.58 4.20
CA SER A 137 4.07 13.50 5.53
C SER A 137 4.16 12.03 5.97
N TYR A 138 5.14 11.69 6.82
CA TYR A 138 5.14 10.45 7.60
C TYR A 138 4.61 10.77 8.99
N SER A 139 3.56 10.07 9.43
CA SER A 139 2.88 10.35 10.69
C SER A 139 2.07 9.15 11.19
N TYR A 140 1.33 9.29 12.28
CA TYR A 140 0.71 8.18 12.99
C TYR A 140 -0.40 7.47 12.17
N VAL A 141 -0.64 6.21 12.54
CA VAL A 141 -1.81 5.42 12.16
C VAL A 141 -2.74 5.32 13.38
N CYS A 142 -4.02 5.63 13.19
CA CYS A 142 -5.06 5.43 14.20
C CYS A 142 -5.73 4.06 14.01
N GLY A 143 -5.77 3.24 15.06
CA GLY A 143 -6.47 1.97 15.07
C GLY A 143 -7.81 2.05 15.79
N ILE A 144 -8.87 1.55 15.16
CA ILE A 144 -10.21 1.44 15.74
C ILE A 144 -10.55 -0.05 15.92
N SER A 145 -11.09 -0.42 17.07
CA SER A 145 -11.65 -1.78 17.30
C SER A 145 -13.03 -1.64 17.95
N SER A 146 -13.88 -2.64 17.77
CA SER A 146 -15.25 -2.62 18.29
C SER A 146 -15.56 -3.89 19.09
N LYS A 147 -16.54 -3.80 20.00
CA LYS A 147 -17.07 -4.97 20.72
C LYS A 147 -18.03 -5.76 19.84
N ASP A 148 -18.86 -5.03 19.10
CA ASP A 148 -19.87 -5.56 18.21
C ASP A 148 -19.34 -5.56 16.76
N GLU A 149 -20.13 -6.11 15.85
CA GLU A 149 -19.79 -6.14 14.42
C GLU A 149 -19.54 -4.73 13.86
N PRO A 150 -18.57 -4.58 12.93
CA PRO A 150 -18.23 -3.28 12.37
C PRO A 150 -19.37 -2.70 11.53
N ASP A 151 -19.85 -1.52 11.91
CA ASP A 151 -20.60 -0.65 11.01
C ASP A 151 -19.63 0.10 10.08
N TRP A 152 -19.49 -0.39 8.85
CA TRP A 152 -18.52 0.10 7.89
C TRP A 152 -18.75 1.56 7.48
N GLU A 153 -19.99 2.04 7.39
CA GLU A 153 -20.27 3.43 7.02
C GLU A 153 -19.83 4.39 8.13
N SER A 154 -20.12 4.04 9.39
CA SER A 154 -19.65 4.79 10.56
C SER A 154 -18.12 4.77 10.66
N LEU A 155 -17.48 3.63 10.41
CA LEU A 155 -16.02 3.52 10.39
C LEU A 155 -15.37 4.37 9.29
N ILE A 156 -15.93 4.38 8.08
CA ILE A 156 -15.47 5.24 6.97
C ILE A 156 -15.67 6.71 7.31
N PHE A 157 -16.78 7.07 7.96
CA PHE A 157 -17.00 8.43 8.45
C PHE A 157 -15.92 8.85 9.46
N LEU A 158 -15.62 8.01 10.46
CA LEU A 158 -14.55 8.25 11.43
C LEU A 158 -13.18 8.34 10.76
N ALA A 159 -12.90 7.48 9.78
CA ALA A 159 -11.66 7.49 9.03
C ALA A 159 -11.44 8.78 8.24
N ARG A 160 -12.52 9.46 7.86
CA ARG A 160 -12.43 10.80 7.28
C ARG A 160 -12.37 11.87 8.36
N LEU A 161 -13.04 11.73 9.49
CA LEU A 161 -13.11 12.75 10.54
C LEU A 161 -11.78 12.91 11.29
N ILE A 162 -11.20 11.79 11.74
CA ILE A 162 -10.01 11.78 12.61
C ILE A 162 -8.83 12.53 11.98
N PRO A 163 -8.40 12.27 10.72
CA PRO A 163 -7.29 13.01 10.12
C PRO A 163 -7.55 14.51 9.92
N ARG A 164 -8.82 14.93 9.94
CA ARG A 164 -9.19 16.35 9.84
C ARG A 164 -9.11 17.05 11.20
N MET A 165 -9.26 16.32 12.29
CA MET A 165 -9.10 16.84 13.66
C MET A 165 -7.63 16.76 14.10
N CYS A 166 -6.96 15.66 13.76
CA CYS A 166 -5.60 15.34 14.15
C CYS A 166 -4.73 15.25 12.88
N HIS A 167 -4.12 16.37 12.49
CA HIS A 167 -3.30 16.45 11.28
C HIS A 167 -1.99 15.63 11.33
N ASN A 168 -1.64 15.10 12.50
CA ASN A 168 -0.56 14.16 12.74
C ASN A 168 -1.01 12.68 12.58
N ILE A 169 -2.25 12.43 12.13
CA ILE A 169 -2.74 11.10 11.80
C ILE A 169 -2.96 11.04 10.29
N ASN A 170 -2.20 10.17 9.63
CA ASN A 170 -2.25 10.03 8.19
C ASN A 170 -3.20 8.92 7.73
N ARG A 171 -3.44 7.92 8.59
CA ARG A 171 -4.29 6.77 8.28
C ARG A 171 -5.15 6.37 9.44
N VAL A 172 -6.31 5.81 9.13
CA VAL A 172 -7.22 5.17 10.08
C VAL A 172 -7.50 3.76 9.60
N VAL A 173 -7.36 2.79 10.48
CA VAL A 173 -7.59 1.36 10.20
C VAL A 173 -8.58 0.77 11.18
N TYR A 174 -9.40 -0.17 10.70
CA TYR A 174 -10.17 -1.05 11.57
C TYR A 174 -9.35 -2.29 11.93
N ILE A 175 -9.30 -2.66 13.21
CA ILE A 175 -8.57 -3.83 13.72
C ILE A 175 -9.60 -4.93 14.00
N PHE A 176 -9.54 -6.03 13.24
CA PHE A 176 -10.48 -7.14 13.39
C PHE A 176 -10.26 -7.93 14.69
N GLY A 177 -11.36 -8.46 15.24
CA GLY A 177 -11.40 -9.30 16.43
C GLY A 177 -11.89 -8.55 17.67
N PRO A 178 -11.71 -9.11 18.88
CA PRO A 178 -12.18 -8.48 20.13
C PRO A 178 -11.57 -7.09 20.35
N PRO A 179 -12.22 -6.23 21.17
CA PRO A 179 -11.72 -4.91 21.51
C PRO A 179 -10.27 -4.94 21.98
N VAL A 180 -9.45 -4.06 21.41
CA VAL A 180 -8.07 -3.83 21.84
C VAL A 180 -8.12 -3.03 23.13
N LYS A 181 -7.95 -3.69 24.28
CA LYS A 181 -8.00 -3.05 25.60
C LYS A 181 -6.76 -2.21 25.88
N GLU A 182 -5.60 -2.78 25.59
CA GLU A 182 -4.29 -2.19 25.83
C GLU A 182 -3.55 -2.13 24.49
N PRO A 183 -3.49 -0.95 23.83
CA PRO A 183 -2.78 -0.82 22.58
C PRO A 183 -1.26 -1.00 22.80
N PRO A 184 -0.55 -1.68 21.88
CA PRO A 184 0.89 -1.90 22.04
C PRO A 184 1.65 -0.56 21.99
N THR A 185 2.55 -0.36 22.96
CA THR A 185 3.44 0.81 23.02
C THR A 185 4.88 0.50 22.59
N ASP A 186 5.17 -0.77 22.33
CA ASP A 186 6.41 -1.30 21.77
C ASP A 186 6.15 -1.93 20.39
N VAL A 187 7.21 -2.16 19.64
CA VAL A 187 7.17 -2.76 18.31
C VAL A 187 7.95 -4.07 18.28
N THR A 188 7.57 -4.98 17.38
CA THR A 188 8.40 -6.14 17.06
C THR A 188 9.49 -5.70 16.10
N PRO A 189 10.79 -5.80 16.44
CA PRO A 189 11.88 -5.45 15.53
C PRO A 189 11.71 -6.11 14.16
N THR A 190 11.60 -5.30 13.11
CA THR A 190 11.21 -5.75 11.77
C THR A 190 12.03 -5.06 10.71
N PHE A 191 12.63 -5.88 9.85
CA PHE A 191 13.43 -5.45 8.70
C PHE A 191 13.08 -6.31 7.49
N LEU A 192 13.57 -5.91 6.31
CA LEU A 192 13.48 -6.65 5.06
C LEU A 192 14.36 -7.92 5.06
N THR A 193 14.02 -8.87 5.92
CA THR A 193 14.65 -10.19 6.03
C THR A 193 13.83 -11.23 5.26
N THR A 194 14.47 -12.33 4.88
CA THR A 194 13.83 -13.41 4.11
C THR A 194 12.60 -13.99 4.80
N GLY A 195 12.64 -14.18 6.12
CA GLY A 195 11.50 -14.69 6.91
C GLY A 195 10.32 -13.72 6.95
N VAL A 196 10.59 -12.42 7.13
CA VAL A 196 9.56 -11.37 7.13
C VAL A 196 8.92 -11.26 5.75
N LEU A 197 9.73 -11.25 4.69
CA LEU A 197 9.24 -11.24 3.31
C LEU A 197 8.46 -12.51 2.97
N SER A 198 8.88 -13.69 3.46
CA SER A 198 8.13 -14.94 3.27
C SER A 198 6.75 -14.88 3.92
N THR A 199 6.67 -14.28 5.12
CA THR A 199 5.41 -14.09 5.84
C THR A 199 4.47 -13.17 5.07
N LEU A 200 4.97 -12.02 4.61
CA LEU A 200 4.16 -11.09 3.82
C LEU A 200 3.76 -11.67 2.46
N ARG A 201 4.65 -12.41 1.79
CA ARG A 201 4.32 -13.11 0.53
C ARG A 201 3.16 -14.08 0.70
N GLN A 202 3.13 -14.84 1.79
CA GLN A 202 2.01 -15.73 2.07
C GLN A 202 0.72 -14.93 2.31
N ALA A 203 0.78 -13.87 3.14
CA ALA A 203 -0.39 -13.04 3.42
C ALA A 203 -0.96 -12.35 2.16
N ASP A 204 -0.08 -11.81 1.31
CA ASP A 204 -0.44 -11.19 0.03
C ASP A 204 -1.05 -12.20 -0.94
N PHE A 205 -0.48 -13.41 -1.03
CA PHE A 205 -0.99 -14.51 -1.84
C PHE A 205 -2.41 -14.92 -1.41
N GLU A 206 -2.63 -15.21 -0.12
CA GLU A 206 -3.95 -15.61 0.38
C GLU A 206 -5.01 -14.53 0.11
N ALA A 207 -4.69 -13.27 0.41
CA ALA A 207 -5.60 -12.15 0.19
C ALA A 207 -5.98 -12.01 -1.29
N HIS A 208 -5.00 -11.98 -2.20
CA HIS A 208 -5.26 -11.83 -3.63
C HIS A 208 -5.93 -13.05 -4.25
N ASN A 209 -5.65 -14.25 -3.75
CA ASN A 209 -6.30 -15.46 -4.23
C ASN A 209 -7.79 -15.44 -3.88
N ILE A 210 -8.14 -15.12 -2.63
CA ILE A 210 -9.53 -14.96 -2.18
C ILE A 210 -10.25 -13.86 -2.99
N LEU A 211 -9.60 -12.71 -3.22
CA LEU A 211 -10.19 -11.65 -4.02
C LEU A 211 -10.46 -12.11 -5.46
N ARG A 212 -9.52 -12.85 -6.07
CA ARG A 212 -9.64 -13.34 -7.44
C ARG A 212 -10.74 -14.38 -7.58
N GLU A 213 -10.74 -15.39 -6.72
CA GLU A 213 -11.74 -16.48 -6.73
C GLU A 213 -13.16 -15.96 -6.47
N SER A 214 -13.30 -14.86 -5.72
CA SER A 214 -14.60 -14.22 -5.49
C SER A 214 -15.17 -13.48 -6.71
N GLY A 215 -14.37 -13.21 -7.74
CA GLY A 215 -14.79 -12.44 -8.92
C GLY A 215 -14.78 -10.91 -8.74
N TYR A 216 -14.41 -10.39 -7.56
CA TYR A 216 -14.41 -8.95 -7.27
C TYR A 216 -13.07 -8.25 -7.58
N ALA A 217 -12.05 -8.97 -8.04
CA ALA A 217 -10.74 -8.38 -8.38
C ALA A 217 -10.84 -7.18 -9.35
N GLY A 218 -11.76 -7.22 -10.33
CA GLY A 218 -11.96 -6.13 -11.28
C GLY A 218 -12.67 -4.89 -10.70
N LYS A 219 -13.26 -4.98 -9.51
CA LYS A 219 -13.92 -3.84 -8.82
C LYS A 219 -12.94 -2.99 -8.03
N ILE A 220 -11.75 -3.52 -7.74
CA ILE A 220 -10.70 -2.85 -6.97
C ILE A 220 -9.56 -2.49 -7.92
N SER A 221 -9.07 -1.25 -7.87
CA SER A 221 -7.97 -0.80 -8.73
C SER A 221 -6.63 -1.39 -8.30
N GLN A 222 -6.41 -1.53 -6.99
CA GLN A 222 -5.24 -2.15 -6.39
C GLN A 222 -5.52 -2.59 -4.95
N MET A 223 -4.88 -3.67 -4.47
CA MET A 223 -4.99 -4.11 -3.09
C MET A 223 -3.63 -4.37 -2.41
N PRO A 224 -2.89 -3.34 -1.97
CA PRO A 224 -1.72 -3.57 -1.13
C PRO A 224 -2.05 -4.37 0.14
N VAL A 225 -1.22 -5.35 0.44
CA VAL A 225 -1.20 -6.07 1.72
C VAL A 225 0.08 -5.68 2.43
N ILE A 226 -0.03 -5.19 3.66
CA ILE A 226 1.08 -4.59 4.40
C ILE A 226 1.35 -5.37 5.68
N LEU A 227 2.61 -5.63 5.99
CA LEU A 227 3.03 -6.21 7.27
C LEU A 227 3.50 -5.11 8.22
N THR A 228 2.98 -5.11 9.44
CA THR A 228 3.25 -4.11 10.47
C THR A 228 3.89 -4.75 11.70
N PRO A 229 4.81 -4.04 12.40
CA PRO A 229 5.57 -4.57 13.53
C PRO A 229 4.75 -4.56 14.85
N LEU A 230 3.47 -4.92 14.79
CA LEU A 230 2.53 -4.78 15.91
C LEU A 230 2.08 -6.14 16.47
N HIS A 231 2.29 -6.34 17.77
CA HIS A 231 1.86 -7.50 18.55
C HIS A 231 0.80 -7.09 19.58
N PHE A 232 -0.47 -7.37 19.28
CA PHE A 232 -1.62 -7.13 20.14
C PHE A 232 -1.87 -8.29 21.10
N ASP A 233 -2.82 -8.10 22.03
CA ASP A 233 -3.39 -9.13 22.93
C ASP A 233 -2.41 -9.75 23.93
N ARG A 234 -1.30 -9.07 24.21
CA ARG A 234 -0.40 -9.43 25.29
C ARG A 234 -0.97 -9.00 26.63
N ASP A 235 -0.79 -9.84 27.65
CA ASP A 235 -1.08 -9.45 29.03
C ASP A 235 0.01 -8.46 29.50
N PRO A 236 -0.33 -7.18 29.76
CA PRO A 236 0.65 -6.17 30.18
C PRO A 236 1.33 -6.53 31.51
N LEU A 237 0.66 -7.32 32.37
CA LEU A 237 1.22 -7.75 33.65
C LEU A 237 2.34 -8.78 33.48
N GLN A 238 2.35 -9.51 32.37
CA GLN A 238 3.33 -10.58 32.10
C GLN A 238 4.59 -10.11 31.37
N LYS A 239 4.67 -8.84 30.97
CA LYS A 239 5.83 -8.23 30.26
C LYS A 239 6.35 -9.09 29.09
N GLN A 240 5.43 -9.68 28.33
CA GLN A 240 5.79 -10.51 27.18
C GLN A 240 6.42 -9.64 26.07
N PRO A 241 7.55 -10.06 25.47
CA PRO A 241 8.17 -9.29 24.39
C PRO A 241 7.29 -9.27 23.13
N SER A 242 7.37 -8.18 22.37
CA SER A 242 6.76 -8.08 21.05
C SER A 242 7.51 -8.97 20.06
N CYS A 243 6.86 -10.03 19.55
CA CYS A 243 7.47 -11.00 18.63
C CYS A 243 6.58 -11.36 17.42
N GLN A 244 5.32 -10.92 17.41
CA GLN A 244 4.37 -11.14 16.31
C GLN A 244 4.13 -9.85 15.53
N ARG A 245 3.62 -9.99 14.31
CA ARG A 245 3.33 -8.89 13.40
C ARG A 245 1.86 -8.87 13.04
N SER A 246 1.36 -7.77 12.52
CA SER A 246 -0.03 -7.66 12.10
C SER A 246 -0.12 -7.29 10.63
N VAL A 247 -1.19 -7.72 9.95
CA VAL A 247 -1.36 -7.50 8.51
C VAL A 247 -2.45 -6.47 8.26
N VAL A 248 -2.23 -5.54 7.33
CA VAL A 248 -3.24 -4.60 6.84
C VAL A 248 -3.65 -5.00 5.43
N ILE A 249 -4.96 -5.06 5.20
CA ILE A 249 -5.57 -5.14 3.88
C ILE A 249 -5.93 -3.72 3.45
N ARG A 250 -5.32 -3.24 2.37
CA ARG A 250 -5.60 -1.91 1.81
C ARG A 250 -6.27 -2.09 0.45
N THR A 251 -7.59 -2.09 0.41
CA THR A 251 -8.32 -2.01 -0.88
C THR A 251 -8.27 -0.57 -1.38
N PHE A 252 -8.10 -0.36 -2.69
CA PHE A 252 -8.10 0.99 -3.26
C PHE A 252 -8.82 1.04 -4.60
N ILE A 253 -9.73 2.00 -4.73
CA ILE A 253 -10.52 2.27 -5.92
C ILE A 253 -10.19 3.68 -6.37
N THR A 254 -9.79 3.79 -7.64
CA THR A 254 -9.38 5.05 -8.26
C THR A 254 -9.50 4.98 -9.77
N SER A 255 -9.80 6.12 -10.40
CA SER A 255 -9.76 6.33 -11.85
C SER A 255 -8.41 6.82 -12.36
N ASP A 256 -7.67 7.59 -11.56
CA ASP A 256 -6.47 8.33 -12.00
C ASP A 256 -5.26 8.19 -11.06
N PHE A 257 -5.39 7.41 -9.97
CA PHE A 257 -4.45 7.29 -8.87
C PHE A 257 -4.07 8.60 -8.16
N MET A 258 -4.70 9.73 -8.51
CA MET A 258 -4.51 11.03 -7.85
C MET A 258 -5.43 11.17 -6.65
N THR A 259 -6.68 10.71 -6.79
CA THR A 259 -7.63 10.55 -5.69
C THR A 259 -8.13 9.12 -5.63
N GLY A 260 -8.63 8.68 -4.48
CA GLY A 260 -9.23 7.36 -4.40
C GLY A 260 -9.78 7.03 -3.02
N ILE A 261 -10.57 5.98 -2.97
CA ILE A 261 -11.26 5.53 -1.76
C ILE A 261 -10.91 4.08 -1.45
N PRO A 262 -10.96 3.66 -0.18
CA PRO A 262 -11.01 2.24 0.12
C PRO A 262 -12.32 1.63 -0.42
N ALA A 263 -12.31 0.34 -0.71
CA ALA A 263 -13.57 -0.39 -0.91
C ALA A 263 -14.24 -0.51 0.46
N THR A 264 -15.52 -0.18 0.55
CA THR A 264 -16.30 -0.34 1.78
C THR A 264 -16.85 -1.77 1.81
N PRO A 265 -16.51 -2.61 2.80
CA PRO A 265 -17.06 -3.95 2.89
C PRO A 265 -18.59 -3.91 3.01
N GLY A 266 -19.28 -4.69 2.17
CA GLY A 266 -20.75 -4.65 2.01
C GLY A 266 -21.22 -3.73 0.88
N ASN A 267 -20.33 -2.95 0.28
CA ASN A 267 -20.60 -2.10 -0.87
C ASN A 267 -19.81 -2.58 -2.10
N GLU A 268 -18.59 -2.08 -2.34
CA GLU A 268 -17.82 -2.44 -3.53
C GLU A 268 -17.18 -3.85 -3.46
N ILE A 269 -17.05 -4.39 -2.24
CA ILE A 269 -16.59 -5.75 -1.96
C ILE A 269 -17.50 -6.41 -0.92
N PRO A 270 -17.91 -7.69 -1.07
CA PRO A 270 -18.73 -8.35 -0.06
C PRO A 270 -18.00 -8.46 1.29
N VAL A 271 -18.75 -8.29 2.38
CA VAL A 271 -18.21 -8.43 3.75
C VAL A 271 -17.58 -9.81 3.95
N GLU A 272 -18.24 -10.86 3.46
CA GLU A 272 -17.78 -12.25 3.55
C GLU A 272 -16.41 -12.48 2.90
N VAL A 273 -16.11 -11.79 1.80
CA VAL A 273 -14.82 -11.90 1.10
C VAL A 273 -13.71 -11.34 1.99
N VAL A 274 -13.95 -10.17 2.60
CA VAL A 274 -12.99 -9.54 3.53
C VAL A 274 -12.82 -10.41 4.78
N LEU A 275 -13.89 -10.93 5.37
CA LEU A 275 -13.82 -11.81 6.54
C LEU A 275 -13.11 -13.14 6.25
N LYS A 276 -13.24 -13.67 5.02
CA LYS A 276 -12.48 -14.83 4.57
C LYS A 276 -10.98 -14.52 4.51
N MET A 277 -10.58 -13.35 3.99
CA MET A 277 -9.17 -12.91 4.03
C MET A 277 -8.66 -12.83 5.47
N VAL A 278 -9.45 -12.23 6.37
CA VAL A 278 -9.09 -12.14 7.80
C VAL A 278 -8.85 -13.51 8.40
N THR A 279 -9.73 -14.47 8.12
CA THR A 279 -9.67 -15.82 8.67
C THR A 279 -8.46 -16.60 8.15
N GLU A 280 -8.18 -16.56 6.85
CA GLU A 280 -7.04 -17.30 6.27
C GLU A 280 -5.69 -16.69 6.63
N ILE A 281 -5.55 -15.36 6.55
CA ILE A 281 -4.29 -14.68 6.89
C ILE A 281 -3.97 -14.85 8.38
N LYS A 282 -4.98 -14.88 9.25
CA LYS A 282 -4.79 -15.05 10.70
C LYS A 282 -4.22 -16.41 11.09
N LYS A 283 -4.33 -17.43 10.22
CA LYS A 283 -3.72 -18.76 10.45
C LYS A 283 -2.21 -18.77 10.18
N ILE A 284 -1.67 -17.76 9.49
CA ILE A 284 -0.25 -17.69 9.17
C ILE A 284 0.57 -17.54 10.46
N PRO A 285 1.61 -18.37 10.70
CA PRO A 285 2.44 -18.27 11.88
C PRO A 285 3.04 -16.88 12.07
N GLY A 286 2.95 -16.35 13.29
CA GLY A 286 3.49 -15.04 13.64
C GLY A 286 2.55 -13.85 13.36
N ILE A 287 1.31 -14.08 12.91
CA ILE A 287 0.31 -13.02 12.71
C ILE A 287 -0.57 -12.79 13.95
N SER A 288 -0.50 -11.58 14.51
CA SER A 288 -1.20 -11.11 15.70
C SER A 288 -2.59 -10.54 15.40
N ARG A 289 -2.74 -9.54 14.53
CA ARG A 289 -4.07 -9.04 14.12
C ARG A 289 -4.11 -8.78 12.63
N ILE A 290 -5.33 -8.74 12.10
CA ILE A 290 -5.62 -8.28 10.74
C ILE A 290 -6.30 -6.92 10.85
N MET A 291 -5.97 -6.03 9.95
CA MET A 291 -6.47 -4.67 9.90
C MET A 291 -7.01 -4.36 8.50
N TYR A 292 -7.94 -3.43 8.40
CA TYR A 292 -8.49 -2.93 7.15
C TYR A 292 -8.26 -1.42 7.06
N ASP A 293 -7.61 -0.95 5.99
CA ASP A 293 -7.36 0.47 5.80
C ASP A 293 -8.61 1.19 5.29
N LEU A 294 -9.07 2.19 6.04
CA LEU A 294 -10.27 2.97 5.78
C LEU A 294 -9.95 4.34 5.14
N THR A 295 -8.68 4.59 4.85
CA THR A 295 -8.20 5.93 4.48
C THR A 295 -8.33 6.18 2.98
N SER A 296 -9.03 7.27 2.64
CA SER A 296 -9.08 7.81 1.28
C SER A 296 -7.78 8.54 0.93
N LYS A 297 -7.51 8.70 -0.36
CA LYS A 297 -6.49 9.61 -0.89
C LYS A 297 -7.17 10.88 -1.40
N PRO A 298 -6.90 12.05 -0.80
CA PRO A 298 -6.16 12.30 0.46
C PRO A 298 -6.96 12.01 1.74
N PRO A 299 -6.34 11.91 2.94
CA PRO A 299 -4.94 12.21 3.28
C PRO A 299 -3.96 11.04 3.12
N GLY A 300 -4.46 9.82 2.90
CA GLY A 300 -3.61 8.64 2.69
C GLY A 300 -3.08 8.56 1.25
N THR A 301 -2.27 7.54 1.00
CA THR A 301 -1.80 7.15 -0.34
C THR A 301 -2.22 5.71 -0.65
N THR A 302 -1.95 5.23 -1.88
CA THR A 302 -2.23 3.85 -2.26
C THR A 302 -1.40 2.87 -1.43
N GLU A 303 -0.07 3.00 -1.50
CA GLU A 303 0.90 2.26 -0.68
C GLU A 303 1.12 2.96 0.67
N TRP A 304 1.64 2.24 1.67
CA TRP A 304 1.88 2.78 3.02
C TRP A 304 3.23 3.51 3.16
N GLU A 305 4.18 3.27 2.26
CA GLU A 305 5.47 3.96 2.13
C GLU A 305 5.68 4.52 0.70
#